data_AF-A0A5C8EYU7-F1
#
_entry.id   AF-A0A5C8EYU7-F1
#
_cell.length_a   1.000
_cell.length_b   1.000
_cell.length_c   1.000
_cell.angle_alpha   90.00
_cell.angle_beta   90.00
_cell.angle_gamma   90.00
#
_symmetry.space_group_name_H-M   'P 1'
#
loop_
_entity.id
_entity.type
_entity.pdbx_description
1 polymer ?
#
loop_
_entity_poly.entity_id
_entity_poly.type
_entity_poly.pdbx_seq_one_letter_code
_entity_poly.pdbx_strand_id
1 'polypeptide(L)' 'MNITLNIPEETQEVYFEIAKERNITKEELMKEAILEYLDDYKTALKLREARLNGETGESWQSVKKELGL' A
#
# COMPACT_ATOMS: atom_id res chain seq x y z
N MET A 1 -19.28 -9.18 -4.95
CA MET A 1 -18.18 -9.98 -5.51
C MET A 1 -17.54 -10.69 -4.34
N ASN A 2 -17.49 -12.02 -4.34
CA ASN A 2 -16.87 -12.80 -3.26
C ASN A 2 -15.49 -13.25 -3.75
N ILE A 3 -14.44 -12.91 -3.01
CA ILE A 3 -13.07 -13.30 -3.31
C ILE A 3 -12.66 -14.32 -2.24
N THR A 4 -12.19 -15.49 -2.67
CA THR A 4 -11.54 -16.46 -1.79
C THR A 4 -10.04 -16.33 -2.01
N LEU A 5 -9.30 -15.98 -0.96
CA LEU A 5 -7.84 -15.90 -1.00
C LEU A 5 -7.25 -17.08 -0.24
N ASN A 6 -6.35 -17.80 -0.91
CA ASN A 6 -5.56 -18.84 -0.26
C ASN A 6 -4.21 -18.24 0.11
N ILE A 7 -4.01 -17.95 1.40
CA ILE A 7 -2.79 -17.35 1.95
C ILE A 7 -2.18 -18.28 3.01
N PRO A 8 -0.85 -18.23 3.22
CA PRO A 8 -0.18 -19.06 4.22
C PRO A 8 -0.76 -18.88 5.62
N GLU A 9 -0.77 -19.94 6.43
CA GLU A 9 -1.32 -19.95 7.79
C GLU A 9 -0.67 -18.88 8.68
N GLU A 10 0.67 -18.76 8.65
CA GLU A 10 1.41 -17.71 9.35
C GLU A 10 0.91 -16.29 8.98
N THR A 11 0.57 -16.07 7.70
CA THR A 11 0.00 -14.79 7.26
C THR A 11 -1.41 -14.60 7.82
N GLN A 12 -2.21 -15.65 7.92
CA GLN A 12 -3.57 -15.58 8.50
C GLN A 12 -3.54 -15.23 9.99
N GLU A 13 -2.56 -15.75 10.73
CA GLU A 13 -2.37 -15.47 12.16
C GLU A 13 -2.03 -13.99 12.39
N VAL A 14 -0.98 -13.49 11.71
CA VAL A 14 -0.58 -12.07 11.81
C VAL A 14 -1.75 -11.16 11.41
N TYR A 15 -2.41 -11.51 10.32
CA TYR A 15 -3.57 -10.78 9.83
C TYR A 15 -4.72 -10.73 10.84
N PHE A 16 -4.97 -11.83 11.54
CA PHE A 16 -6.01 -11.89 12.57
C PHE A 16 -5.68 -11.02 13.77
N GLU A 17 -4.43 -11.03 14.23
CA GLU A 17 -4.00 -10.18 15.35
C GLU A 17 -4.14 -8.69 14.99
N ILE A 18 -3.77 -8.28 13.77
CA ILE A 18 -3.96 -6.89 13.32
C ILE A 18 -5.44 -6.49 13.33
N ALA A 19 -6.34 -7.35 12.82
CA ALA A 19 -7.77 -7.06 12.80
C ALA A 19 -8.33 -6.89 14.22
N LYS A 20 -7.87 -7.74 15.15
CA LYS A 20 -8.25 -7.69 16.57
C LYS A 20 -7.72 -6.44 17.27
N GLU A 21 -6.46 -6.09 17.07
CA GLU A 21 -5.85 -4.86 17.63
C GLU A 21 -6.58 -3.60 17.17
N ARG A 22 -7.01 -3.58 15.89
CA ARG A 22 -7.75 -2.47 15.29
C ARG A 22 -9.26 -2.50 15.57
N ASN A 23 -9.77 -3.56 16.21
CA ASN A 23 -11.18 -3.79 16.47
C ASN A 23 -12.07 -3.70 15.22
N ILE A 24 -11.62 -4.35 14.13
CA ILE A 24 -12.35 -4.47 12.85
C ILE A 24 -12.44 -5.92 12.41
N THR A 25 -13.31 -6.21 11.45
CA THR A 25 -13.45 -7.56 10.90
C THR A 25 -12.27 -7.95 10.00
N LYS A 26 -12.07 -9.26 9.83
CA LYS A 26 -11.13 -9.81 8.85
C LYS A 26 -11.51 -9.42 7.43
N GLU A 27 -12.76 -9.13 7.14
CA GLU A 27 -13.21 -8.76 5.81
C GLU A 27 -12.91 -7.28 5.53
N GLU A 28 -13.08 -6.41 6.53
CA GLU A 28 -12.77 -4.98 6.45
C GLU A 28 -11.28 -4.74 6.30
N LEU A 29 -10.43 -5.38 7.11
CA LEU A 29 -8.99 -5.24 6.98
C LEU A 29 -8.49 -5.67 5.59
N MET A 30 -9.12 -6.69 4.97
CA MET A 30 -8.68 -7.24 3.68
C MET A 30 -9.09 -6.29 2.58
N LYS A 31 -10.30 -5.74 2.69
CA LYS A 31 -10.79 -4.70 1.81
C LYS A 31 -9.87 -3.49 1.86
N GLU A 32 -9.48 -3.02 3.05
CA GLU A 32 -8.54 -1.90 3.19
C GLU A 32 -7.19 -2.21 2.53
N ALA A 33 -6.58 -3.36 2.84
CA ALA A 33 -5.29 -3.76 2.29
C ALA A 33 -5.30 -3.85 0.75
N ILE A 34 -6.36 -4.42 0.16
CA ILE A 34 -6.51 -4.48 -1.30
C ILE A 34 -6.67 -3.07 -1.89
N LEU A 35 -7.46 -2.20 -1.26
CA LEU A 35 -7.67 -0.84 -1.76
C LEU A 35 -6.38 -0.01 -1.70
N GLU A 36 -5.63 -0.11 -0.61
CA GLU A 36 -4.35 0.57 -0.42
C GLU A 36 -3.33 0.11 -1.47
N TYR A 37 -3.17 -1.21 -1.66
CA TYR A 37 -2.30 -1.76 -2.70
C TYR A 37 -2.67 -1.26 -4.11
N LEU A 38 -3.98 -1.21 -4.41
CA LEU A 38 -4.45 -0.72 -5.72
C LEU A 38 -4.19 0.78 -5.91
N ASP A 39 -4.25 1.57 -4.85
CA ASP A 39 -3.96 3.01 -4.91
C ASP A 39 -2.46 3.27 -5.07
N ASP A 40 -1.62 2.57 -4.30
CA ASP A 40 -0.16 2.59 -4.45
C ASP A 40 0.27 2.18 -5.85
N TYR A 41 -0.33 1.11 -6.38
CA TYR A 41 -0.04 0.66 -7.74
C TYR A 41 -0.40 1.72 -8.80
N LYS A 42 -1.55 2.39 -8.66
CA LYS A 42 -1.94 3.50 -9.56
C LYS A 42 -0.96 4.67 -9.46
N THR A 43 -0.52 5.00 -8.26
CA THR A 43 0.46 6.06 -8.03
C THR A 43 1.80 5.71 -8.67
N ALA A 44 2.29 4.48 -8.48
CA ALA A 44 3.51 3.99 -9.11
C ALA A 44 3.43 4.03 -10.65
N LEU A 45 2.28 3.68 -11.24
CA LEU A 45 2.07 3.78 -12.68
C LEU A 45 2.17 5.23 -13.18
N LYS A 46 1.50 6.17 -12.51
CA LYS A 46 1.56 7.61 -12.87
C LYS A 46 2.99 8.14 -12.80
N LEU A 47 3.71 7.82 -11.73
CA LEU A 47 5.11 8.24 -11.56
C LEU A 47 6.02 7.64 -12.64
N ARG A 48 5.76 6.39 -13.04
CA ARG A 48 6.48 5.75 -14.13
C ARG A 48 6.20 6.44 -15.47
N GLU A 49 4.95 6.78 -15.76
CA GLU A 49 4.57 7.51 -16.98
C GLU A 49 5.21 8.89 -17.03
N ALA A 50 5.14 9.67 -15.95
CA ALA A 50 5.82 10.96 -15.82
C ALA A 50 7.32 10.84 -16.13
N ARG A 51 7.99 9.86 -15.53
CA ARG A 51 9.42 9.60 -15.79
C ARG A 51 9.72 9.24 -17.25
N LEU A 52 8.88 8.43 -17.89
CA LEU A 52 9.02 8.08 -19.30
C LEU A 52 8.82 9.29 -20.21
N ASN A 53 8.00 10.25 -19.80
CA ASN A 53 7.79 11.52 -20.49
C ASN A 53 8.87 12.57 -20.17
N GLY A 54 9.89 12.21 -19.40
CA GLY A 54 11.02 13.09 -19.04
C GLY A 54 10.74 14.02 -17.87
N GLU A 55 9.58 13.90 -17.21
CA GLU A 55 9.33 14.60 -15.95
C GLU A 55 10.21 13.97 -14.86
N THR A 56 10.93 14.82 -14.14
CA THR A 56 11.71 14.39 -12.98
C THR A 56 11.04 14.92 -11.73
N GLY A 57 10.85 14.04 -10.74
CA GLY A 57 10.38 14.45 -9.43
C GLY A 57 11.42 15.31 -8.71
N GLU A 58 11.07 15.77 -7.52
CA GLU A 58 12.00 16.53 -6.69
C GLU A 58 13.29 15.75 -6.42
N SER A 59 14.41 16.48 -6.41
CA SER A 59 15.68 15.87 -6.08
C SER A 59 15.67 15.35 -4.64
N TRP A 60 16.32 14.21 -4.40
CA TRP A 60 16.47 13.65 -3.05
C TRP A 60 17.07 14.65 -2.04
N GLN A 61 17.92 15.58 -2.50
CA GLN A 61 18.47 16.63 -1.66
C GLN A 61 17.42 17.66 -1.22
N SER A 62 16.47 18.01 -2.10
CA SER A 62 15.35 18.90 -1.76
C SER A 62 14.45 18.25 -0.72
N VAL A 63 14.04 17.00 -0.97
CA VAL A 63 13.18 16.23 -0.07
C VAL A 63 13.82 16.06 1.31
N LYS A 64 15.12 15.74 1.37
CA LYS A 64 15.86 15.65 2.64
C LYS A 64 15.78 16.93 3.46
N LYS A 65 15.98 18.08 2.81
CA LYS A 65 15.93 19.39 3.45
C LYS A 65 14.55 19.67 4.03
N GLU A 66 13.47 19.32 3.33
CA GLU A 66 12.10 19.49 3.82
C GLU A 66 11.75 18.57 4.99
N LEU A 67 12.26 17.33 4.97
CA LEU A 67 12.05 16.36 6.04
C LEU A 67 12.96 16.56 7.27
N GLY A 68 13.93 17.49 7.19
CA GLY A 68 14.91 17.72 8.24
C GLY A 68 15.90 16.56 8.42
N LEU A 69 16.21 15.84 7.34
CA LEU A 69 17.13 14.69 7.28
C LEU A 69 18.52 15.04 6.71
#